data_AF-A0A127SY23-F1
#
_entry.id   AF-A0A127SY23-F1
#
_cell.length_a   1.000
_cell.length_b   1.000
_cell.length_c   1.000
_cell.angle_alpha   90.00
_cell.angle_beta   90.00
_cell.angle_gamma   90.00
#
_symmetry.space_group_name_H-M   'P 1'
#
loop_
_entity.id
_entity.type
_entity.pdbx_description
1 polymer ?
#
loop_
_entity_poly.entity_id
_entity_poly.type
_entity_poly.pdbx_seq_one_letter_code
_entity_poly.pdbx_strand_id
1 'polypeptide(L)'
;KTDFDCTKPIYAGMTLGKRHQLIRYAEVLCWFAEASARSGKYIAEAKEALKQVRARAYSDAAAVTAIDGMSNDQLAEAAYNEHRYEVAGNVLGMVTCREDEFRMNRLKEVFDYRVGPQSDVLVPAGTLTHSVDAKGNPFEYRLKQDLVLPENMQAKGAWRGDKSVYHIYPPTEAERNPNLKR
;
A
#
# COMPACT_ATOMS: atom_id res chain seq x y z
N LYS A 1 -26.84 6.42 13.02
CA LYS A 1 -25.64 6.69 12.19
C LYS A 1 -25.80 5.80 10.97
N THR A 2 -26.08 6.36 9.79
CA THR A 2 -26.35 5.56 8.58
C THR A 2 -25.01 5.09 8.02
N ASP A 3 -24.86 3.80 7.78
CA ASP A 3 -23.65 3.25 7.16
C ASP A 3 -23.46 3.84 5.75
N PHE A 4 -22.20 3.89 5.30
CA PHE A 4 -21.88 4.40 3.98
C PHE A 4 -22.53 3.55 2.89
N ASP A 5 -23.31 4.21 2.03
CA ASP A 5 -23.96 3.62 0.88
C ASP A 5 -23.10 3.87 -0.36
N CYS A 6 -22.45 2.82 -0.86
CA CYS A 6 -21.59 2.89 -2.05
C CYS A 6 -22.34 3.10 -3.37
N THR A 7 -23.68 3.08 -3.36
CA THR A 7 -24.51 3.32 -4.55
C THR A 7 -24.88 4.79 -4.72
N LYS A 8 -24.58 5.64 -3.73
CA LYS A 8 -24.89 7.08 -3.77
C LYS A 8 -23.70 7.91 -4.26
N PRO A 9 -23.96 9.10 -4.85
CA PRO A 9 -22.90 10.03 -5.22
C PRO A 9 -21.97 10.30 -4.05
N ILE A 10 -20.65 10.27 -4.33
CA ILE A 10 -19.62 10.56 -3.32
C ILE A 10 -19.83 12.00 -2.84
N TYR A 11 -20.08 12.15 -1.53
CA TYR A 11 -20.20 13.47 -0.90
C TYR A 11 -18.90 14.27 -1.09
N ALA A 12 -19.01 15.52 -1.54
CA ALA A 12 -17.86 16.38 -1.87
C ALA A 12 -17.04 16.88 -0.66
N GLY A 13 -17.43 16.51 0.56
CA GLY A 13 -16.64 16.81 1.76
C GLY A 13 -15.51 15.80 1.97
N MET A 14 -14.50 16.19 2.76
CA MET A 14 -13.32 15.37 3.10
C MET A 14 -13.62 14.07 3.88
N THR A 15 -14.88 13.76 4.15
CA THR A 15 -15.29 12.58 4.91
C THR A 15 -16.33 11.80 4.12
N LEU A 16 -15.99 10.57 3.75
CA LEU A 16 -16.89 9.62 3.08
C LEU A 16 -18.03 9.11 3.99
N GLY A 17 -18.41 9.80 5.07
CA GLY A 17 -19.38 9.30 6.06
C GLY A 17 -18.99 7.96 6.74
N LYS A 18 -17.82 7.39 6.41
CA LYS A 18 -17.27 6.17 6.97
C LYS A 18 -16.53 6.45 8.27
N ARG A 19 -16.56 5.49 9.18
CA ARG A 19 -15.68 5.50 10.35
C ARG A 19 -14.24 5.30 9.88
N HIS A 20 -13.32 6.10 10.41
CA HIS A 20 -11.89 5.89 10.19
C HIS A 20 -11.48 4.57 10.84
N GLN A 21 -10.97 3.66 10.02
CA GLN A 21 -10.48 2.37 10.44
C GLN A 21 -8.98 2.51 10.70
N LEU A 22 -8.63 2.82 11.95
CA LEU A 22 -7.23 3.01 12.36
C LEU A 22 -6.44 1.70 12.27
N ILE A 23 -7.04 0.59 12.70
CA ILE A 23 -6.50 -0.76 12.55
C ILE A 23 -7.64 -1.66 12.11
N ARG A 24 -7.41 -2.45 11.06
CA ARG A 24 -8.30 -3.55 10.66
C ARG A 24 -7.65 -4.90 10.93
N TYR A 25 -8.48 -5.92 11.05
CA TYR A 25 -8.00 -7.28 11.29
C TYR A 25 -7.08 -7.79 10.17
N ALA A 26 -7.37 -7.45 8.91
CA ALA A 26 -6.51 -7.80 7.78
C ALA A 26 -5.08 -7.26 7.94
N GLU A 27 -4.91 -6.07 8.50
CA GLU A 27 -3.59 -5.48 8.76
C GLU A 27 -2.83 -6.29 9.81
N VAL A 28 -3.51 -6.67 10.89
CA VAL A 28 -2.94 -7.51 11.96
C VAL A 28 -2.50 -8.87 11.42
N LEU A 29 -3.28 -9.48 10.52
CA LEU A 29 -2.91 -10.74 9.88
C LEU A 29 -1.65 -10.60 9.02
N CYS A 30 -1.53 -9.52 8.24
CA CYS A 30 -0.33 -9.25 7.45
C CYS A 30 0.90 -9.00 8.35
N TRP A 31 0.76 -8.18 9.41
CA TRP A 31 1.86 -7.94 10.35
C TRP A 31 2.29 -9.21 11.07
N PHE A 32 1.32 -10.03 11.50
CA PHE A 32 1.60 -11.32 12.13
C PHE A 32 2.33 -12.24 11.16
N ALA A 33 1.84 -12.39 9.92
CA ALA A 33 2.48 -13.23 8.92
C ALA A 33 3.91 -12.76 8.62
N GLU A 34 4.13 -11.46 8.48
CA GLU A 34 5.45 -10.88 8.25
C GLU A 34 6.40 -11.11 9.43
N ALA A 35 5.99 -10.74 10.65
CA ALA A 35 6.82 -10.86 11.83
C ALA A 35 7.19 -12.32 12.13
N SER A 36 6.22 -13.23 12.00
CA SER A 36 6.40 -14.68 12.15
C SER A 36 7.38 -15.22 11.10
N ALA A 37 7.20 -14.84 9.83
CA ALA A 37 8.09 -15.23 8.74
C ALA A 37 9.53 -14.74 8.96
N ARG A 38 9.72 -13.43 9.27
CA ARG A 38 11.05 -12.85 9.53
C ARG A 38 11.74 -13.46 10.75
N SER A 39 10.97 -13.83 11.78
CA SER A 39 11.52 -14.44 13.00
C SER A 39 11.71 -15.96 12.89
N GLY A 40 11.18 -16.60 11.85
CA GLY A 40 11.18 -18.05 11.71
C GLY A 40 10.25 -18.79 12.68
N LYS A 41 9.30 -18.10 13.32
CA LYS A 41 8.40 -18.66 14.34
C LYS A 41 6.96 -18.68 13.83
N TYR A 42 6.14 -19.64 14.28
CA TYR A 42 4.72 -19.74 13.94
C TYR A 42 4.45 -19.74 12.42
N ILE A 43 5.31 -20.41 11.65
CA ILE A 43 5.28 -20.35 10.17
C ILE A 43 4.01 -20.96 9.59
N ALA A 44 3.47 -22.01 10.20
CA ALA A 44 2.22 -22.61 9.76
C ALA A 44 1.06 -21.61 9.91
N GLU A 45 0.97 -20.98 11.08
CA GLU A 45 -0.04 -19.97 11.39
C GLU A 45 0.12 -18.71 10.54
N ALA A 46 1.36 -18.31 10.25
CA ALA A 46 1.67 -17.18 9.37
C ALA A 46 1.16 -17.41 7.94
N LYS A 47 1.35 -18.62 7.41
CA LYS A 47 0.84 -19.01 6.08
C LYS A 47 -0.69 -18.96 6.05
N GLU A 48 -1.35 -19.51 7.06
CA GLU A 48 -2.82 -19.49 7.15
C GLU A 48 -3.37 -18.06 7.30
N ALA A 49 -2.71 -17.20 8.08
CA ALA A 49 -3.08 -15.80 8.22
C ALA A 49 -3.03 -15.05 6.87
N LEU A 50 -1.94 -15.21 6.11
CA LEU A 50 -1.82 -14.57 4.79
C LEU A 50 -2.81 -15.15 3.78
N LYS A 51 -3.07 -16.46 3.81
CA LYS A 51 -4.09 -17.10 2.97
C LYS A 51 -5.47 -16.54 3.25
N GLN A 52 -5.82 -16.25 4.50
CA GLN A 52 -7.11 -15.65 4.84
C GLN A 52 -7.30 -14.28 4.16
N VAL A 53 -6.26 -13.45 4.14
CA VAL A 53 -6.29 -12.15 3.46
C VAL A 53 -6.45 -12.34 1.94
N ARG A 54 -5.61 -13.19 1.33
CA ARG A 54 -5.65 -13.41 -0.11
C ARG A 54 -6.92 -14.10 -0.61
N ALA A 55 -7.46 -15.06 0.14
CA ALA A 55 -8.69 -15.75 -0.23
C ALA A 55 -9.89 -14.79 -0.29
N ARG A 56 -9.87 -13.69 0.47
CA ARG A 56 -10.88 -12.63 0.36
C ARG A 56 -10.63 -11.72 -0.85
N ALA A 57 -9.37 -11.41 -1.15
CA ALA A 57 -9.00 -10.38 -2.12
C ALA A 57 -8.88 -10.88 -3.58
N TYR A 58 -8.41 -12.12 -3.79
CA TYR A 58 -8.11 -12.67 -5.10
C TYR A 58 -9.20 -13.64 -5.56
N SER A 59 -9.62 -13.52 -6.82
CA SER A 59 -10.47 -14.51 -7.47
C SER A 59 -9.70 -15.76 -7.93
N ASP A 60 -8.38 -15.61 -8.15
CA ASP A 60 -7.50 -16.70 -8.56
C ASP A 60 -7.02 -17.48 -7.33
N ALA A 61 -7.45 -18.75 -7.23
CA ALA A 61 -7.04 -19.65 -6.16
C ALA A 61 -5.53 -19.91 -6.15
N ALA A 62 -4.83 -19.79 -7.28
CA ALA A 62 -3.38 -19.96 -7.35
C ALA A 62 -2.62 -18.91 -6.52
N ALA A 63 -3.15 -17.70 -6.39
CA ALA A 63 -2.55 -16.66 -5.54
C ALA A 63 -2.55 -17.04 -4.05
N VAL A 64 -3.50 -17.87 -3.64
CA VAL A 64 -3.64 -18.40 -2.27
C VAL A 64 -2.74 -19.62 -2.08
N THR A 65 -2.80 -20.61 -2.98
CA THR A 65 -2.02 -21.86 -2.85
C THR A 65 -0.52 -21.65 -3.02
N ALA A 66 -0.08 -20.62 -3.75
CA ALA A 66 1.33 -20.26 -3.88
C ALA A 66 2.02 -20.01 -2.52
N ILE A 67 1.28 -19.62 -1.47
CA ILE A 67 1.82 -19.39 -0.12
C ILE A 67 2.45 -20.66 0.47
N ASP A 68 1.93 -21.83 0.12
CA ASP A 68 2.42 -23.11 0.65
C ASP A 68 3.90 -23.36 0.32
N GLY A 69 4.33 -22.95 -0.88
CA GLY A 69 5.69 -23.11 -1.37
C GLY A 69 6.66 -22.00 -0.97
N MET A 70 6.22 -20.95 -0.29
CA MET A 70 7.08 -19.81 0.04
C MET A 70 8.10 -20.18 1.13
N SER A 71 9.35 -19.76 0.92
CA SER A 71 10.35 -19.64 1.97
C SER A 71 9.96 -18.56 2.99
N ASN A 72 10.65 -18.52 4.14
CA ASN A 72 10.39 -17.50 5.15
C ASN A 72 10.58 -16.07 4.60
N ASP A 73 11.63 -15.82 3.81
CA ASP A 73 11.87 -14.50 3.22
C ASP A 73 10.81 -14.14 2.18
N GLN A 74 10.39 -15.11 1.36
CA GLN A 74 9.31 -14.93 0.39
C GLN A 74 7.97 -14.64 1.09
N LEU A 75 7.68 -15.34 2.18
CA LEU A 75 6.47 -15.13 2.97
C LEU A 75 6.47 -13.75 3.64
N ALA A 76 7.61 -13.33 4.21
CA ALA A 76 7.77 -12.01 4.80
C ALA A 76 7.56 -10.89 3.78
N GLU A 77 8.18 -11.01 2.60
CA GLU A 77 8.03 -10.04 1.52
C GLU A 77 6.62 -10.04 0.94
N ALA A 78 5.99 -11.22 0.82
CA ALA A 78 4.60 -11.34 0.38
C ALA A 78 3.64 -10.65 1.38
N ALA A 79 3.81 -10.87 2.68
CA ALA A 79 2.98 -10.25 3.72
C ALA A 79 3.18 -8.72 3.79
N TYR A 80 4.41 -8.24 3.65
CA TYR A 80 4.72 -6.81 3.52
C TYR A 80 4.00 -6.18 2.32
N ASN A 81 4.06 -6.81 1.15
CA ASN A 81 3.38 -6.29 -0.05
C ASN A 81 1.85 -6.41 0.03
N GLU A 82 1.33 -7.48 0.63
CA GLU A 82 -0.11 -7.64 0.86
C GLU A 82 -0.65 -6.55 1.77
N HIS A 83 0.08 -6.17 2.82
CA HIS A 83 -0.30 -5.04 3.67
C HIS A 83 -0.43 -3.74 2.87
N ARG A 84 0.50 -3.46 1.95
CA ARG A 84 0.44 -2.27 1.07
C ARG A 84 -0.82 -2.24 0.23
N TYR A 85 -1.24 -3.38 -0.33
CA TYR A 85 -2.50 -3.48 -1.07
C TYR A 85 -3.72 -3.29 -0.16
N GLU A 86 -3.70 -3.89 1.02
CA GLU A 86 -4.78 -3.78 1.98
C GLU A 86 -5.00 -2.36 2.49
N VAL A 87 -3.93 -1.57 2.68
CA VAL A 87 -4.03 -0.19 3.19
C VAL A 87 -4.02 0.87 2.08
N ALA A 88 -4.00 0.45 0.81
CA ALA A 88 -4.04 1.38 -0.31
C ALA A 88 -5.28 2.28 -0.23
N GLY A 89 -5.05 3.60 -0.17
CA GLY A 89 -6.12 4.60 -0.04
C GLY A 89 -6.67 4.78 1.39
N ASN A 90 -6.23 4.00 2.38
CA ASN A 90 -6.58 4.22 3.79
C ASN A 90 -5.64 5.23 4.46
N VAL A 91 -5.73 6.50 4.04
CA VAL A 91 -4.81 7.58 4.49
C VAL A 91 -4.91 7.94 5.98
N LEU A 92 -5.91 7.40 6.68
CA LEU A 92 -6.12 7.61 8.12
C LEU A 92 -5.85 6.32 8.93
N GLY A 93 -5.27 5.29 8.30
CA GLY A 93 -4.78 4.09 8.99
C GLY A 93 -3.61 4.42 9.92
N MET A 94 -3.42 3.57 10.94
CA MET A 94 -2.30 3.71 11.88
C MET A 94 -0.95 3.45 11.21
N VAL A 95 -0.90 2.49 10.28
CA VAL A 95 0.29 2.17 9.48
C VAL A 95 -0.13 2.22 8.03
N THR A 96 0.39 3.19 7.28
CA THR A 96 0.23 3.27 5.83
C THR A 96 1.47 2.71 5.14
N CYS A 97 1.45 2.65 3.80
CA CYS A 97 2.62 2.25 3.01
C CYS A 97 3.88 3.03 3.38
N ARG A 98 3.76 4.31 3.75
CA ARG A 98 4.91 5.13 4.16
C ARG A 98 5.56 4.60 5.44
N GLU A 99 4.77 4.23 6.44
CA GLU A 99 5.28 3.74 7.73
C GLU A 99 5.95 2.36 7.58
N ASP A 100 5.43 1.53 6.68
CA ASP A 100 6.06 0.28 6.28
C ASP A 100 7.40 0.49 5.59
N GLU A 101 7.45 1.39 4.61
CA GLU A 101 8.68 1.74 3.91
C GLU A 101 9.70 2.37 4.87
N PHE A 102 9.23 3.12 5.88
CA PHE A 102 10.06 3.68 6.93
C PHE A 102 10.70 2.60 7.80
N ARG A 103 9.91 1.69 8.39
CA ARG A 103 10.47 0.63 9.26
C ARG A 103 11.37 -0.36 8.50
N MET A 104 11.13 -0.52 7.20
CA MET A 104 11.92 -1.38 6.33
C MET A 104 13.14 -0.69 5.73
N ASN A 105 13.37 0.60 6.03
CA ASN A 105 14.44 1.42 5.46
C ASN A 105 14.39 1.53 3.92
N ARG A 106 13.19 1.43 3.31
CA ARG A 106 12.96 1.46 1.86
C ARG A 106 12.52 2.82 1.31
N LEU A 107 12.33 3.83 2.17
CA LEU A 107 11.91 5.18 1.74
C LEU A 107 12.82 5.79 0.66
N LYS A 108 14.13 5.53 0.71
CA LYS A 108 15.06 6.05 -0.30
C LYS A 108 14.83 5.39 -1.66
N GLU A 109 14.65 4.07 -1.68
CA GLU A 109 14.40 3.31 -2.91
C GLU A 109 13.12 3.82 -3.59
N VAL A 110 12.07 4.04 -2.80
CA VAL A 110 10.81 4.60 -3.27
C VAL A 110 11.00 6.04 -3.77
N PHE A 111 11.77 6.87 -3.05
CA PHE A 111 12.09 8.22 -3.52
C PHE A 111 12.82 8.20 -4.87
N ASP A 112 13.86 7.38 -5.00
CA ASP A 112 14.67 7.27 -6.22
C ASP A 112 13.81 6.82 -7.42
N TYR A 113 12.91 5.85 -7.20
CA TYR A 113 11.93 5.43 -8.20
C TYR A 113 11.03 6.60 -8.63
N ARG A 114 10.48 7.35 -7.67
CA ARG A 114 9.50 8.42 -7.92
C ARG A 114 10.11 9.65 -8.60
N VAL A 115 11.39 9.95 -8.38
CA VAL A 115 12.09 11.01 -9.13
C VAL A 115 12.66 10.52 -10.47
N GLY A 116 12.75 9.20 -10.64
CA GLY A 116 13.25 8.55 -11.83
C GLY A 116 12.22 8.45 -12.96
N PRO A 117 12.50 7.63 -13.98
CA PRO A 117 11.67 7.50 -15.18
C PRO A 117 10.34 6.78 -14.95
N GLN A 118 10.15 6.10 -13.81
CA GLN A 118 8.93 5.34 -13.46
C GLN A 118 8.46 4.42 -14.60
N SER A 119 9.33 3.51 -15.01
CA SER A 119 9.15 2.67 -16.21
C SER A 119 8.38 1.36 -15.95
N ASP A 120 7.74 1.19 -14.81
CA ASP A 120 7.04 -0.05 -14.49
C ASP A 120 5.78 -0.20 -15.32
N VAL A 121 5.54 -1.42 -15.79
CA VAL A 121 4.30 -1.79 -16.47
C VAL A 121 3.20 -1.93 -15.40
N LEU A 122 2.29 -0.96 -15.36
CA LEU A 122 1.17 -0.96 -14.43
C LEU A 122 0.06 -1.90 -14.89
N VAL A 123 -0.20 -1.93 -16.19
CA VAL A 123 -1.20 -2.81 -16.80
C VAL A 123 -0.59 -3.47 -18.04
N PRO A 124 -0.35 -4.79 -18.00
CA PRO A 124 0.21 -5.49 -19.15
C PRO A 124 -0.71 -5.47 -20.37
N ALA A 125 -0.10 -5.56 -21.55
CA ALA A 125 -0.80 -5.86 -22.79
C ALA A 125 -1.66 -7.13 -22.64
N GLY A 126 -2.81 -7.15 -23.30
CA GLY A 126 -3.78 -8.25 -23.25
C GLY A 126 -4.77 -8.20 -22.09
N THR A 127 -4.53 -7.34 -21.08
CA THR A 127 -5.46 -7.13 -19.96
C THR A 127 -6.83 -6.68 -20.49
N LEU A 128 -7.89 -7.38 -20.08
CA LEU A 128 -9.26 -7.00 -20.38
C LEU A 128 -9.64 -5.81 -19.51
N THR A 129 -10.09 -4.75 -20.15
CA THR A 129 -10.50 -3.51 -19.47
C THR A 129 -11.96 -3.22 -19.76
N HIS A 130 -12.64 -2.66 -18.75
CA HIS A 130 -14.02 -2.22 -18.85
C HIS A 130 -14.01 -0.69 -18.89
N SER A 131 -14.55 -0.09 -19.95
CA SER A 131 -14.57 1.36 -20.15
C SER A 131 -15.94 1.82 -20.63
N VAL A 132 -16.11 3.13 -20.73
CA VAL A 132 -17.34 3.75 -21.27
C VAL A 132 -16.98 4.64 -22.45
N ASP A 133 -17.80 4.60 -23.50
CA ASP A 133 -17.65 5.52 -24.63
C ASP A 133 -18.05 6.95 -24.23
N ALA A 134 -17.86 7.93 -25.13
CA ALA A 134 -18.22 9.32 -24.89
C ALA A 134 -19.73 9.54 -24.62
N LYS A 135 -20.58 8.54 -24.90
CA LYS A 135 -22.02 8.55 -24.65
C LYS A 135 -22.41 7.78 -23.38
N GLY A 136 -21.42 7.22 -22.66
CA GLY A 136 -21.61 6.44 -21.45
C GLY A 136 -21.94 4.97 -21.66
N ASN A 137 -21.88 4.45 -22.89
CA ASN A 137 -22.13 3.02 -23.14
C ASN A 137 -20.91 2.20 -22.71
N PRO A 138 -21.10 1.13 -21.92
CA PRO A 138 -20.01 0.26 -21.51
C PRO A 138 -19.47 -0.53 -22.71
N PHE A 139 -18.16 -0.69 -22.76
CA PHE A 139 -17.50 -1.59 -23.71
C PHE A 139 -16.29 -2.25 -23.07
N GLU A 140 -15.91 -3.39 -23.64
CA GLU A 140 -14.71 -4.11 -23.26
C GLU A 140 -13.67 -4.00 -24.36
N TYR A 141 -12.41 -3.85 -23.97
CA TYR A 141 -11.30 -3.98 -24.90
C TYR A 141 -10.09 -4.58 -24.21
N ARG A 142 -9.30 -5.33 -24.99
CA ARG A 142 -7.99 -5.82 -24.56
C ARG A 142 -6.94 -4.78 -24.88
N LEU A 143 -6.13 -4.42 -23.89
CA LEU A 143 -5.00 -3.52 -24.09
C LEU A 143 -4.04 -4.08 -25.14
N LYS A 144 -3.63 -3.25 -26.10
CA LYS A 144 -2.73 -3.66 -27.18
C LYS A 144 -1.25 -3.58 -26.81
N GLN A 145 -0.93 -2.77 -25.80
CA GLN A 145 0.42 -2.49 -25.36
C GLN A 145 0.43 -2.34 -23.85
N ASP A 146 1.61 -2.47 -23.27
CA ASP A 146 1.84 -2.22 -21.85
C ASP A 146 1.55 -0.76 -21.51
N LEU A 147 0.86 -0.56 -20.40
CA LEU A 147 0.57 0.75 -19.87
C LEU A 147 1.62 1.12 -18.82
N VAL A 148 2.52 2.03 -19.21
CA VAL A 148 3.49 2.67 -18.32
C VAL A 148 3.02 4.10 -18.13
N LEU A 149 2.65 4.47 -16.90
CA LEU A 149 2.17 5.81 -16.59
C LEU A 149 3.01 6.41 -15.47
N PRO A 150 3.63 7.58 -15.69
CA PRO A 150 4.24 8.30 -14.60
C PRO A 150 3.15 8.82 -13.65
N GLU A 151 3.51 8.98 -12.38
CA GLU A 151 2.71 9.64 -11.37
C GLU A 151 2.29 11.03 -11.87
N ASN A 152 0.99 11.34 -11.79
CA ASN A 152 0.46 12.65 -12.16
C ASN A 152 1.13 13.78 -11.35
N MET A 153 1.45 13.51 -10.08
CA MET A 153 2.17 14.42 -9.19
C MET A 153 3.61 13.95 -9.00
N GLN A 154 4.49 14.36 -9.91
CA GLN A 154 5.90 13.97 -9.86
C GLN A 154 6.60 14.47 -8.60
N ALA A 155 7.34 13.57 -7.93
CA ALA A 155 8.22 13.92 -6.85
C ALA A 155 9.38 14.79 -7.35
N LYS A 156 9.70 15.87 -6.63
CA LYS A 156 10.81 16.78 -6.94
C LYS A 156 11.67 16.98 -5.70
N GLY A 157 12.96 17.20 -5.90
CA GLY A 157 13.91 17.52 -4.82
C GLY A 157 15.08 16.55 -4.77
N ALA A 158 15.85 16.65 -3.69
CA ALA A 158 17.01 15.79 -3.45
C ALA A 158 16.84 15.04 -2.12
N TRP A 159 17.32 13.80 -2.07
CA TRP A 159 17.42 13.04 -0.84
C TRP A 159 18.49 13.66 0.08
N ARG A 160 18.12 14.01 1.31
CA ARG A 160 18.98 14.71 2.29
C ARG A 160 19.24 13.85 3.54
N GLY A 161 19.36 12.54 3.36
CA GLY A 161 19.58 11.60 4.47
C GLY A 161 18.45 11.68 5.50
N ASP A 162 18.81 11.72 6.79
CA ASP A 162 17.85 11.78 7.90
C ASP A 162 16.86 12.95 7.82
N LYS A 163 17.25 14.05 7.15
CA LYS A 163 16.37 15.22 6.93
C LYS A 163 15.19 14.91 6.01
N SER A 164 15.31 13.90 5.15
CA SER A 164 14.22 13.42 4.29
C SER A 164 13.32 12.40 4.97
N VAL A 165 13.75 11.82 6.10
CA VAL A 165 13.06 10.74 6.80
C VAL A 165 12.24 11.28 7.97
N TYR A 166 12.88 12.09 8.84
CA TYR A 166 12.24 12.60 10.05
C TYR A 166 11.71 14.03 9.86
N HIS A 167 10.73 14.40 10.68
CA HIS A 167 10.29 15.79 10.77
C HIS A 167 11.23 16.60 11.66
N ILE A 168 11.36 17.90 11.38
CA ILE A 168 12.12 18.79 12.26
C ILE A 168 11.34 18.96 13.55
N TYR A 169 12.03 19.14 14.68
CA TYR A 169 11.36 19.66 15.86
C TYR A 169 10.74 21.01 15.50
N PRO A 170 9.51 21.31 15.98
CA PRO A 170 8.91 22.61 15.76
C PRO A 170 9.88 23.70 16.26
N PRO A 171 10.14 24.76 15.47
CA PRO A 171 11.09 25.81 15.86
C PRO A 171 10.82 26.40 17.24
N THR A 172 9.54 26.60 17.58
CA THR A 172 9.11 27.12 18.88
C THR A 172 9.52 26.24 20.06
N GLU A 173 9.58 24.92 19.87
CA GLU A 173 10.00 23.99 20.91
C GLU A 173 11.52 23.97 21.05
N ALA A 174 12.24 24.03 19.92
CA ALA A 174 13.70 24.12 19.91
C ALA A 174 14.22 25.44 20.52
N GLU A 175 13.52 26.56 20.29
CA GLU A 175 13.81 27.86 20.92
C GLU A 175 13.63 27.82 22.44
N ARG A 176 12.60 27.12 22.92
CA ARG A 176 12.28 27.01 24.36
C ARG A 176 13.18 26.02 25.10
N ASN A 177 13.59 24.95 24.43
CA ASN A 177 14.41 23.91 25.03
C ASN A 177 15.69 23.70 24.20
N PRO A 178 16.83 24.31 24.61
CA PRO A 178 18.10 24.20 23.89
C PRO A 178 18.68 22.77 23.88
N ASN A 179 18.11 21.83 24.64
CA ASN A 179 18.47 20.42 24.59
C ASN A 179 17.82 19.68 23.41
N LEU A 180 16.80 20.24 22.77
CA LEU A 180 16.19 19.68 21.58
C LEU A 180 17.10 19.94 20.36
N LYS A 181 17.96 18.96 20.08
CA LYS A 181 18.80 18.94 18.89
C LYS A 181 18.30 17.87 17.94
N ARG A 182 18.26 18.21 16.66
CA ARG A 182 18.05 17.24 15.58
C ARG A 182 19.34 17.08 14.78
#